data_AF-A0A177WTF2-F1
#
_entry.id   AF-A0A177WTF2-F1
#
_cell.length_a   1.000
_cell.length_b   1.000
_cell.length_c   1.000
_cell.angle_alpha   90.00
_cell.angle_beta   90.00
_cell.angle_gamma   90.00
#
_symmetry.space_group_name_H-M   'P 1'
#
loop_
_entity.id
_entity.type
_entity.pdbx_description
1 polymer ?
#
loop_
_entity_poly.entity_id
_entity_poly.type
_entity_poly.pdbx_seq_one_letter_code
_entity_poly.pdbx_strand_id
1 'polypeptide(L)'
;MVSAWYYNETEEDQRALHKYEPSQDVSLDELAKLGVLHWTFDPETELDKVNELSKERCYFSRDEISISKETLPNYEEKLKIFFTEHIHEDEEIRYVLSGSGYFDIRNKDDRWIRIHTKKGDMIILPAGSYHRFTLDDTNFIKAMRLFKEDPKWTPINRSEKTDSNQHRLSYLETISGKRAADTDPECNLSGKKLKSLVGESVDVDPIHTQSEPAPGDTKEAEPTLKKAVIETVKSVDVVETPANIAVTEE
;
A
#
# COMPACT_ATOMS: atom_id res chain seq x y z
N MET A 1 -12.34 -6.84 1.60
CA MET A 1 -11.57 -7.74 0.73
C MET A 1 -11.27 -6.97 -0.54
N VAL A 2 -9.99 -6.90 -0.89
CA VAL A 2 -9.50 -6.21 -2.10
C VAL A 2 -10.17 -6.79 -3.35
N SER A 3 -10.54 -5.92 -4.28
CA SER A 3 -11.10 -6.31 -5.59
C SER A 3 -10.24 -5.73 -6.70
N ALA A 4 -10.02 -6.52 -7.76
CA ALA A 4 -9.25 -6.08 -8.92
C ALA A 4 -9.89 -6.52 -10.24
N TRP A 5 -9.62 -5.77 -11.31
CA TRP A 5 -10.14 -6.02 -12.66
C TRP A 5 -9.22 -5.41 -13.72
N TYR A 6 -9.33 -5.87 -14.96
CA TYR A 6 -8.66 -5.19 -16.08
C TYR A 6 -9.26 -3.80 -16.30
N TYR A 7 -8.40 -2.79 -16.39
CA TYR A 7 -8.79 -1.42 -16.62
C TYR A 7 -9.24 -1.22 -18.08
N ASN A 8 -10.43 -0.69 -18.26
CA ASN A 8 -10.99 -0.33 -19.55
C ASN A 8 -10.62 1.12 -19.88
N GLU A 9 -9.75 1.30 -20.87
CA GLU A 9 -9.30 2.64 -21.31
C GLU A 9 -10.42 3.34 -22.08
N THR A 10 -11.11 4.24 -21.37
CA THR A 10 -12.20 5.09 -21.87
C THR A 10 -11.87 6.56 -21.61
N GLU A 11 -12.66 7.46 -22.18
CA GLU A 11 -12.58 8.91 -21.95
C GLU A 11 -13.20 9.35 -20.61
N GLU A 12 -13.60 8.41 -19.75
CA GLU A 12 -14.12 8.73 -18.42
C GLU A 12 -13.01 9.28 -17.51
N ASP A 13 -13.43 9.99 -16.46
CA ASP A 13 -12.50 10.47 -15.44
C ASP A 13 -11.75 9.29 -14.79
N GLN A 14 -10.44 9.41 -14.61
CA GLN A 14 -9.58 8.37 -14.04
C GLN A 14 -10.08 7.77 -12.71
N ARG A 15 -10.89 8.51 -11.94
CA ARG A 15 -11.50 8.11 -10.66
C ARG A 15 -12.75 7.23 -10.84
N ALA A 16 -13.26 7.08 -12.06
CA ALA A 16 -14.34 6.16 -12.38
C ALA A 16 -13.90 4.70 -12.24
N LEU A 17 -14.84 3.75 -12.36
CA LEU A 17 -14.52 2.33 -12.19
C LEU A 17 -13.64 1.78 -13.32
N HIS A 18 -13.83 2.24 -14.56
CA HIS A 18 -13.15 1.71 -15.75
C HIS A 18 -13.23 0.18 -15.85
N LYS A 19 -14.42 -0.39 -15.62
CA LYS A 19 -14.68 -1.82 -15.80
C LYS A 19 -15.09 -2.11 -17.25
N TYR A 20 -14.72 -3.29 -17.74
CA TYR A 20 -15.28 -3.84 -18.98
C TYR A 20 -16.71 -4.33 -18.74
N GLU A 21 -17.51 -4.37 -19.79
CA GLU A 21 -18.81 -5.04 -19.82
C GLU A 21 -18.81 -6.13 -20.90
N PRO A 22 -18.82 -7.43 -20.53
CA PRO A 22 -18.85 -7.98 -19.16
C PRO A 22 -17.55 -7.77 -18.38
N SER A 23 -17.62 -7.80 -17.05
CA SER A 23 -16.46 -7.60 -16.16
C SER A 23 -15.36 -8.63 -16.42
N GLN A 24 -14.12 -8.14 -16.49
CA GLN A 24 -12.91 -8.95 -16.54
C GLN A 24 -12.19 -8.83 -15.20
N ASP A 25 -12.73 -9.52 -14.18
CA ASP A 25 -12.17 -9.49 -12.83
C ASP A 25 -10.81 -10.22 -12.78
N VAL A 26 -9.94 -9.77 -11.89
CA VAL A 26 -8.61 -10.35 -11.66
C VAL A 26 -8.55 -10.92 -10.25
N SER A 27 -8.11 -12.16 -10.15
CA SER A 27 -7.99 -12.87 -8.87
C SER A 27 -6.77 -12.40 -8.06
N LEU A 28 -6.82 -12.62 -6.75
CA LEU A 28 -5.68 -12.34 -5.86
C LEU A 28 -4.45 -13.19 -6.21
N ASP A 29 -4.65 -14.41 -6.72
CA ASP A 29 -3.57 -15.27 -7.19
C ASP A 29 -2.87 -14.71 -8.44
N GLU A 30 -3.62 -14.04 -9.32
CA GLU A 30 -3.05 -13.34 -10.47
C GLU A 30 -2.24 -12.11 -10.06
N LEU A 31 -2.73 -11.34 -9.08
CA LEU A 31 -1.97 -10.25 -8.48
C LEU A 31 -0.68 -10.76 -7.80
N ALA A 32 -0.75 -11.89 -7.08
CA ALA A 32 0.40 -12.50 -6.46
C ALA A 32 1.47 -12.94 -7.48
N LYS A 33 1.06 -13.39 -8.68
CA LYS A 33 2.00 -13.70 -9.80
C LYS A 33 2.70 -12.46 -10.35
N LEU A 34 2.15 -11.27 -10.10
CA LEU A 34 2.80 -9.97 -10.37
C LEU A 34 3.61 -9.47 -9.17
N GLY A 35 3.74 -10.26 -8.10
CA GLY A 35 4.45 -9.87 -6.89
C GLY A 35 3.70 -8.89 -5.99
N VAL A 36 2.43 -8.59 -6.29
CA VAL A 36 1.59 -7.77 -5.40
C VAL A 36 1.20 -8.59 -4.19
N LEU A 37 1.51 -8.08 -3.00
CA LEU A 37 1.10 -8.70 -1.73
C LEU A 37 -0.01 -7.87 -1.11
N HIS A 38 -0.94 -8.54 -0.43
CA HIS A 38 -2.05 -7.89 0.23
C HIS A 38 -2.42 -8.57 1.54
N TRP A 39 -2.94 -7.77 2.46
CA TRP A 39 -3.57 -8.21 3.72
C TRP A 39 -4.78 -7.33 4.01
N THR A 40 -5.68 -7.83 4.85
CA THR A 40 -6.74 -7.02 5.45
C THR A 40 -6.56 -7.06 6.96
N PHE A 41 -6.46 -5.89 7.57
CA PHE A 41 -6.36 -5.68 9.01
C PHE A 41 -7.35 -4.60 9.42
N ASP A 42 -8.00 -4.74 10.56
CA ASP A 42 -8.81 -3.68 11.15
C ASP A 42 -7.88 -2.55 11.69
N PRO A 43 -7.98 -1.31 11.19
CA PRO A 43 -7.17 -0.18 11.66
C PRO A 43 -7.35 0.15 13.14
N GLU A 44 -8.47 -0.25 13.76
CA GLU A 44 -8.79 0.08 15.15
C GLU A 44 -8.31 -0.99 16.13
N THR A 45 -8.24 -2.24 15.71
CA THR A 45 -8.00 -3.38 16.61
C THR A 45 -6.80 -4.24 16.26
N GLU A 46 -6.24 -4.12 15.05
CA GLU A 46 -5.22 -5.05 14.52
C GLU A 46 -3.90 -4.39 14.12
N LEU A 47 -3.59 -3.21 14.68
CA LEU A 47 -2.31 -2.54 14.44
C LEU A 47 -1.10 -3.41 14.80
N ASP A 48 -1.23 -4.31 15.77
CA ASP A 48 -0.17 -5.24 16.15
C ASP A 48 0.21 -6.21 15.03
N LYS A 49 -0.75 -6.64 14.20
CA LYS A 49 -0.47 -7.48 13.03
C LYS A 49 0.34 -6.73 11.97
N VAL A 50 0.06 -5.44 11.78
CA VAL A 50 0.86 -4.56 10.92
C VAL A 50 2.28 -4.40 11.47
N ASN A 51 2.42 -4.26 12.80
CA ASN A 51 3.73 -4.17 13.45
C ASN A 51 4.53 -5.49 13.31
N GLU A 52 3.87 -6.64 13.40
CA GLU A 52 4.50 -7.96 13.16
C GLU A 52 5.01 -8.09 11.72
N LEU A 53 4.14 -7.81 10.74
CA LEU A 53 4.53 -7.81 9.32
C LEU A 53 5.67 -6.83 9.04
N SER A 54 5.64 -5.65 9.67
CA SER A 54 6.70 -4.65 9.55
C SER A 54 8.04 -5.18 10.06
N LYS A 55 8.06 -5.94 11.17
CA LYS A 55 9.28 -6.58 11.66
C LYS A 55 9.76 -7.71 10.75
N GLU A 56 8.84 -8.52 10.24
CA GLU A 56 9.16 -9.63 9.33
C GLU A 56 9.72 -9.15 7.98
N ARG A 57 9.33 -7.95 7.54
CA ARG A 57 9.75 -7.36 6.26
C ARG A 57 10.70 -6.17 6.40
N CYS A 58 11.12 -5.88 7.62
CA CYS A 58 12.08 -4.83 7.98
C CYS A 58 11.66 -3.44 7.55
N TYR A 59 10.40 -3.11 7.79
CA TYR A 59 9.89 -1.76 7.65
C TYR A 59 10.16 -0.96 8.92
N PHE A 60 11.27 -0.23 8.92
CA PHE A 60 11.76 0.50 10.09
C PHE A 60 11.15 1.89 10.24
N SER A 61 10.62 2.47 9.16
CA SER A 61 10.02 3.80 9.16
C SER A 61 8.57 3.77 8.67
N ARG A 62 7.74 4.66 9.22
CA ARG A 62 6.35 4.85 8.80
C ARG A 62 5.87 6.27 9.04
N ASP A 63 4.93 6.71 8.23
CA ASP A 63 4.17 7.93 8.44
C ASP A 63 2.71 7.79 7.99
N GLU A 64 1.91 8.85 8.13
CA GLU A 64 0.54 8.89 7.65
C GLU A 64 0.36 10.04 6.65
N ILE A 65 -0.41 9.78 5.59
CA ILE A 65 -0.83 10.78 4.63
C ILE A 65 -2.35 10.78 4.52
N SER A 66 -2.94 11.98 4.46
CA SER A 66 -4.36 12.17 4.11
C SER A 66 -4.44 12.91 2.79
N ILE A 67 -5.08 12.30 1.81
CA ILE A 67 -5.23 12.84 0.47
C ILE A 67 -6.69 13.24 0.29
N SER A 68 -6.91 14.55 0.31
CA SER A 68 -8.13 15.25 -0.08
C SER A 68 -7.73 16.63 -0.57
N LYS A 69 -8.68 17.36 -1.15
CA LYS A 69 -8.45 18.74 -1.56
C LYS A 69 -8.08 19.65 -0.38
N GLU A 70 -8.60 19.32 0.80
CA GLU A 70 -8.42 20.08 2.04
C GLU A 70 -7.11 19.73 2.76
N THR A 71 -6.68 18.47 2.71
CA THR A 71 -5.57 17.97 3.53
C THR A 71 -4.23 17.89 2.79
N LEU A 72 -4.23 17.85 1.45
CA LEU A 72 -2.99 17.67 0.68
C LEU A 72 -2.55 18.99 0.01
N PRO A 73 -1.42 19.58 0.42
CA PRO A 73 -0.83 20.72 -0.29
C PRO A 73 -0.50 20.36 -1.75
N ASN A 74 -0.72 21.31 -2.66
CA ASN A 74 -0.55 21.12 -4.11
C ASN A 74 -1.34 19.90 -4.65
N TYR A 75 -2.55 19.68 -4.11
CA TYR A 75 -3.42 18.53 -4.40
C TYR A 75 -3.45 18.13 -5.88
N GLU A 76 -3.79 19.04 -6.78
CA GLU A 76 -3.92 18.73 -8.22
C GLU A 76 -2.60 18.31 -8.87
N GLU A 77 -1.49 18.95 -8.49
CA GLU A 77 -0.16 18.59 -9.00
C GLU A 77 0.28 17.22 -8.46
N LYS A 78 0.03 16.97 -7.17
CA LYS A 78 0.34 15.68 -6.55
C LYS A 78 -0.48 14.54 -7.15
N LEU A 79 -1.77 14.73 -7.40
CA LEU A 79 -2.59 13.73 -8.08
C LEU A 79 -2.09 13.41 -9.49
N LYS A 80 -1.62 14.41 -10.24
CA LYS A 80 -0.99 14.17 -11.55
C LYS A 80 0.28 13.35 -11.43
N ILE A 81 1.13 13.64 -10.45
CA ILE A 81 2.35 12.87 -10.18
C ILE A 81 2.00 11.42 -9.83
N PHE A 82 1.05 11.21 -8.91
CA PHE A 82 0.65 9.86 -8.49
C PHE A 82 0.02 9.05 -9.63
N PHE A 83 -0.74 9.70 -10.51
CA PHE A 83 -1.40 9.01 -11.63
C PHE A 83 -0.51 8.85 -12.88
N THR A 84 0.59 9.59 -12.97
CA THR A 84 1.59 9.37 -14.02
C THR A 84 2.21 8.00 -13.82
N GLU A 85 2.28 7.16 -14.86
CA GLU A 85 2.86 5.83 -14.77
C GLU A 85 4.35 5.89 -14.39
N HIS A 86 4.72 5.20 -13.30
CA HIS A 86 6.07 5.22 -12.74
C HIS A 86 6.48 3.89 -12.11
N ILE A 87 7.76 3.80 -11.74
CA ILE A 87 8.30 2.77 -10.83
C ILE A 87 8.91 3.42 -9.59
N HIS A 88 9.09 2.60 -8.57
CA HIS A 88 10.02 2.83 -7.46
C HIS A 88 11.09 1.74 -7.46
N GLU A 89 12.27 2.07 -6.94
CA GLU A 89 13.37 1.11 -6.74
C GLU A 89 13.22 0.30 -5.45
N ASP A 90 12.34 0.77 -4.56
CA ASP A 90 11.90 0.09 -3.34
C ASP A 90 10.43 -0.34 -3.46
N GLU A 91 9.97 -1.16 -2.51
CA GLU A 91 8.55 -1.52 -2.40
C GLU A 91 7.69 -0.28 -2.08
N GLU A 92 6.53 -0.17 -2.74
CA GLU A 92 5.51 0.80 -2.38
C GLU A 92 4.49 0.15 -1.44
N ILE A 93 4.57 0.49 -0.15
CA ILE A 93 3.73 -0.10 0.90
C ILE A 93 2.69 0.91 1.38
N ARG A 94 1.41 0.52 1.38
CA ARG A 94 0.28 1.37 1.78
C ARG A 94 -0.71 0.57 2.63
N TYR A 95 -1.01 1.06 3.81
CA TYR A 95 -2.08 0.54 4.66
C TYR A 95 -3.19 1.58 4.81
N VAL A 96 -4.37 1.29 4.29
CA VAL A 96 -5.49 2.25 4.22
C VAL A 96 -6.20 2.33 5.57
N LEU A 97 -6.08 3.47 6.23
CA LEU A 97 -6.69 3.75 7.54
C LEU A 97 -8.12 4.29 7.42
N SER A 98 -8.44 4.97 6.31
CA SER A 98 -9.79 5.48 6.00
C SER A 98 -9.91 5.82 4.51
N GLY A 99 -11.15 5.92 4.01
CA GLY A 99 -11.41 6.21 2.60
C GLY A 99 -11.00 5.08 1.66
N SER A 100 -10.72 5.42 0.41
CA SER A 100 -10.41 4.45 -0.65
C SER A 100 -9.74 5.06 -1.88
N GLY A 101 -9.19 4.21 -2.73
CA GLY A 101 -8.57 4.61 -3.99
C GLY A 101 -8.15 3.43 -4.86
N TYR A 102 -7.60 3.73 -6.02
CA TYR A 102 -7.16 2.75 -7.00
C TYR A 102 -5.64 2.76 -7.14
N PHE A 103 -5.05 1.57 -7.05
CA PHE A 103 -3.71 1.31 -7.57
C PHE A 103 -3.86 0.57 -8.90
N ASP A 104 -3.32 1.13 -9.97
CA ASP A 104 -3.25 0.44 -11.25
C ASP A 104 -1.83 -0.11 -11.42
N ILE A 105 -1.70 -1.37 -11.86
CA ILE A 105 -0.41 -2.04 -12.11
C ILE A 105 -0.40 -2.68 -13.51
N ARG A 106 0.75 -2.68 -14.18
CA ARG A 106 0.95 -3.39 -15.45
C ARG A 106 1.13 -4.89 -15.24
N ASN A 107 0.38 -5.70 -15.99
CA ASN A 107 0.62 -7.14 -16.09
C ASN A 107 1.77 -7.46 -17.06
N LYS A 108 2.01 -8.75 -17.33
CA LYS A 108 3.07 -9.23 -18.25
C LYS A 108 2.87 -8.82 -19.71
N ASP A 109 1.62 -8.61 -20.11
CA ASP A 109 1.24 -8.17 -21.47
C ASP A 109 1.13 -6.65 -21.56
N ASP A 110 1.66 -5.94 -20.55
CA ASP A 110 1.61 -4.48 -20.45
C ASP A 110 0.17 -3.92 -20.41
N ARG A 111 -0.80 -4.70 -19.92
CA ARG A 111 -2.18 -4.26 -19.69
C ARG A 111 -2.36 -3.77 -18.26
N TRP A 112 -3.18 -2.74 -18.09
CA TRP A 112 -3.55 -2.22 -16.78
C TRP A 112 -4.52 -3.15 -16.04
N ILE A 113 -4.19 -3.42 -14.78
CA ILE A 113 -5.09 -4.02 -13.79
C ILE A 113 -5.33 -2.97 -12.72
N ARG A 114 -6.59 -2.64 -12.46
CA ARG A 114 -7.03 -1.74 -11.40
C ARG A 114 -7.31 -2.52 -10.13
N ILE A 115 -6.78 -2.05 -9.01
CA ILE A 115 -6.92 -2.63 -7.67
C ILE A 115 -7.61 -1.60 -6.78
N HIS A 116 -8.83 -1.90 -6.31
CA HIS A 116 -9.56 -1.03 -5.37
C HIS A 116 -9.16 -1.35 -3.94
N THR A 117 -8.53 -0.39 -3.26
CA THR A 117 -8.16 -0.49 -1.85
C THR A 117 -9.06 0.39 -1.01
N LYS A 118 -9.50 -0.14 0.13
CA LYS A 118 -10.42 0.52 1.07
C LYS A 118 -9.88 0.41 2.49
N LYS A 119 -10.52 1.09 3.45
CA LYS A 119 -10.22 0.97 4.88
C LYS A 119 -9.93 -0.49 5.28
N GLY A 120 -8.76 -0.69 5.87
CA GLY A 120 -8.26 -1.97 6.36
C GLY A 120 -7.43 -2.76 5.36
N ASP A 121 -7.41 -2.38 4.08
CA ASP A 121 -6.55 -3.04 3.10
C ASP A 121 -5.10 -2.53 3.22
N MET A 122 -4.16 -3.46 3.31
CA MET A 122 -2.74 -3.23 3.17
C MET A 122 -2.26 -3.83 1.85
N ILE A 123 -1.58 -3.03 1.02
CA ILE A 123 -1.03 -3.44 -0.27
C ILE A 123 0.47 -3.14 -0.33
N ILE A 124 1.21 -4.04 -0.97
CA ILE A 124 2.63 -3.90 -1.27
C ILE A 124 2.79 -4.09 -2.77
N LEU A 125 3.24 -3.04 -3.46
CA LEU A 125 3.65 -3.12 -4.86
C LEU A 125 5.16 -3.39 -4.92
N PRO A 126 5.60 -4.37 -5.69
CA PRO A 126 7.01 -4.74 -5.73
C PRO A 126 7.84 -3.66 -6.44
N ALA A 127 9.09 -3.49 -5.99
CA ALA A 127 10.08 -2.65 -6.66
C ALA A 127 10.16 -2.96 -8.16
N GLY A 128 10.29 -1.93 -9.01
CA GLY A 128 10.38 -2.08 -10.46
C GLY A 128 9.07 -2.40 -11.18
N SER A 129 7.93 -2.55 -10.48
CA SER A 129 6.63 -2.67 -11.13
C SER A 129 6.12 -1.32 -11.62
N TYR A 130 5.65 -1.26 -12.88
CA TYR A 130 4.97 -0.07 -13.38
C TYR A 130 3.59 0.03 -12.75
N HIS A 131 3.35 1.14 -12.07
CA HIS A 131 2.11 1.40 -11.38
C HIS A 131 1.77 2.90 -11.40
N ARG A 132 0.55 3.19 -10.93
CA ARG A 132 0.04 4.54 -10.68
C ARG A 132 -1.06 4.49 -9.62
N PHE A 133 -1.35 5.63 -9.02
CA PHE A 133 -2.40 5.78 -8.02
C PHE A 133 -3.37 6.90 -8.41
N THR A 134 -4.66 6.67 -8.14
CA THR A 134 -5.70 7.71 -8.17
C THR A 134 -6.69 7.50 -7.04
N LEU A 135 -7.32 8.58 -6.58
CA LEU A 135 -8.53 8.47 -5.75
C LEU A 135 -9.65 7.81 -6.56
N ASP A 136 -10.66 7.29 -5.85
CA ASP A 136 -11.96 6.99 -6.44
C ASP A 136 -12.91 8.19 -6.31
N ASP A 137 -14.19 7.99 -6.64
CA ASP A 137 -15.23 9.01 -6.62
C ASP A 137 -15.52 9.60 -5.22
N THR A 138 -15.04 8.96 -4.15
CA THR A 138 -15.12 9.50 -2.78
C THR A 138 -14.12 10.63 -2.54
N ASN A 139 -13.09 10.75 -3.38
CA ASN A 139 -12.06 11.80 -3.33
C ASN A 139 -11.30 11.91 -2.00
N PHE A 140 -11.24 10.81 -1.24
CA PHE A 140 -10.58 10.80 0.06
C PHE A 140 -9.91 9.45 0.34
N ILE A 141 -8.64 9.51 0.74
CA ILE A 141 -7.96 8.37 1.36
C ILE A 141 -7.05 8.87 2.49
N LYS A 142 -7.01 8.12 3.59
CA LYS A 142 -5.97 8.23 4.61
C LYS A 142 -5.20 6.91 4.64
N ALA A 143 -3.88 6.98 4.46
CA ALA A 143 -3.03 5.80 4.43
C ALA A 143 -1.81 5.97 5.34
N MET A 144 -1.44 4.90 6.01
CA MET A 144 -0.11 4.73 6.59
C MET A 144 0.83 4.25 5.48
N ARG A 145 1.99 4.90 5.36
CA ARG A 145 3.04 4.51 4.43
C ARG A 145 4.18 3.90 5.24
N LEU A 146 4.74 2.78 4.77
CA LEU A 146 5.81 2.05 5.46
C LEU A 146 7.04 1.94 4.55
N PHE A 147 8.23 1.92 5.14
CA PHE A 147 9.51 1.95 4.41
C PHE A 147 10.54 1.06 5.07
N LYS A 148 11.37 0.43 4.23
CA LYS A 148 12.58 -0.25 4.70
C LYS A 148 13.61 0.73 5.24
N GLU A 149 13.94 1.76 4.47
CA GLU A 149 14.90 2.80 4.84
C GLU A 149 14.23 4.18 4.92
N ASP A 150 15.04 5.24 5.01
CA ASP A 150 14.54 6.60 4.82
C ASP A 150 13.87 6.72 3.45
N PRO A 151 12.66 7.31 3.38
CA PRO A 151 11.82 7.15 2.21
C PRO A 151 12.39 7.87 0.98
N LYS A 152 12.64 7.10 -0.08
CA LYS A 152 12.92 7.63 -1.42
C LYS A 152 11.61 7.77 -2.19
N TRP A 153 10.99 8.94 -2.06
CA TRP A 153 9.69 9.22 -2.67
C TRP A 153 9.70 9.41 -4.17
N THR A 154 10.87 9.55 -4.79
CA THR A 154 10.98 10.02 -6.18
C THR A 154 10.41 8.97 -7.14
N PRO A 155 9.26 9.22 -7.78
CA PRO A 155 8.78 8.33 -8.83
C PRO A 155 9.71 8.44 -10.02
N ILE A 156 10.03 7.30 -10.63
CA ILE A 156 10.77 7.27 -11.89
C ILE A 156 9.78 6.97 -13.00
N ASN A 157 9.35 8.02 -13.71
CA ASN A 157 8.34 7.91 -14.75
C ASN A 157 8.78 6.95 -15.87
N ARG A 158 7.80 6.30 -16.49
CA ARG A 158 8.03 5.36 -17.59
C ARG A 158 8.72 6.02 -18.79
N SER A 159 9.77 5.38 -19.27
CA SER A 159 10.62 5.79 -20.38
C SER A 159 11.57 4.64 -20.76
N GLU A 160 12.23 4.73 -21.92
CA GLU A 160 13.26 3.75 -22.34
C GLU A 160 14.38 3.58 -21.30
N LYS A 161 14.73 4.66 -20.59
CA LYS A 161 15.73 4.62 -19.53
C LYS A 161 15.25 3.80 -18.34
N THR A 162 13.97 3.92 -17.97
CA THR A 162 13.37 3.14 -16.88
C THR A 162 13.15 1.69 -17.24
N ASP A 163 12.94 1.36 -18.52
CA ASP A 163 12.90 -0.03 -18.99
C ASP A 163 14.25 -0.75 -18.79
N SER A 164 15.36 -0.01 -18.80
CA SER A 164 16.72 -0.50 -18.53
C SER A 164 17.15 -0.41 -17.05
N ASN A 165 16.26 0.02 -16.15
CA ASN A 165 16.56 0.11 -14.72
C ASN A 165 16.76 -1.29 -14.12
N GLN A 166 17.76 -1.47 -13.25
CA GLN A 166 18.10 -2.78 -12.69
C GLN A 166 16.97 -3.39 -11.84
N HIS A 167 16.23 -2.57 -11.08
CA HIS A 167 15.07 -3.02 -10.30
C HIS A 167 13.93 -3.47 -11.23
N ARG A 168 13.72 -2.76 -12.35
CA ARG A 168 12.76 -3.17 -13.38
C ARG A 168 13.13 -4.51 -14.01
N LEU A 169 14.39 -4.69 -14.38
CA LEU A 169 14.87 -5.95 -14.96
C LEU A 169 14.72 -7.12 -13.97
N SER A 170 15.11 -6.92 -12.70
CA SER A 170 14.95 -7.92 -11.63
C SER A 170 13.47 -8.29 -11.41
N TYR A 171 12.57 -7.30 -11.43
CA TYR A 171 11.14 -7.54 -11.35
C TYR A 171 10.63 -8.42 -12.50
N LEU A 172 11.03 -8.13 -13.74
CA LEU A 172 10.65 -8.91 -14.93
C LEU A 172 11.17 -10.35 -14.86
N GLU A 173 12.41 -10.56 -14.39
CA GLU A 173 12.95 -11.90 -14.15
C GLU A 173 12.15 -12.67 -13.09
N THR A 174 11.74 -11.97 -12.03
CA THR A 174 10.95 -12.54 -10.93
C THR A 174 9.58 -13.01 -11.42
N ILE A 175 8.80 -12.13 -12.06
CA ILE A 175 7.46 -12.49 -12.52
C ILE A 175 7.48 -13.49 -13.67
N SER A 176 8.57 -13.57 -14.46
CA SER A 176 8.75 -14.59 -15.49
C SER A 176 9.21 -15.95 -14.95
N GLY A 177 9.49 -16.06 -13.64
CA GLY A 177 9.94 -17.29 -13.00
C GLY A 177 11.41 -17.62 -13.25
N LYS A 178 12.19 -16.69 -13.84
CA LYS A 178 13.63 -16.84 -14.05
C LYS A 178 14.44 -16.58 -12.78
N ARG A 179 13.81 -15.89 -11.82
CA ARG A 179 14.41 -15.53 -10.53
C ARG A 179 13.38 -15.73 -9.41
N ALA A 180 13.84 -16.15 -8.24
CA ALA A 180 13.00 -16.12 -7.05
C ALA A 180 12.74 -14.67 -6.63
N ALA A 181 11.57 -14.38 -6.06
CA ALA A 181 11.33 -13.07 -5.48
C ALA A 181 12.38 -12.77 -4.40
N ASP A 182 12.86 -11.52 -4.36
CA ASP A 182 13.80 -11.09 -3.33
C ASP A 182 13.16 -11.19 -1.95
N THR A 183 13.50 -12.24 -1.23
CA THR A 183 13.42 -12.24 0.22
C THR A 183 14.69 -11.58 0.70
N ASP A 184 14.58 -10.34 1.15
CA ASP A 184 15.68 -9.57 1.70
C ASP A 184 16.44 -10.40 2.74
N PRO A 185 17.66 -10.88 2.43
CA PRO A 185 18.37 -11.82 3.29
C PRO A 185 18.89 -11.14 4.58
N GLU A 186 19.03 -9.81 4.58
CA GLU A 186 19.40 -9.02 5.77
C GLU A 186 18.20 -8.84 6.72
N CYS A 187 16.98 -9.01 6.21
CA CYS A 187 15.77 -9.02 7.01
C CYS A 187 15.49 -10.36 7.72
N ASN A 188 16.51 -10.95 8.34
CA ASN A 188 16.35 -12.14 9.18
C ASN A 188 16.23 -11.73 10.66
N LEU A 189 15.10 -11.12 11.04
CA LEU A 189 14.77 -10.93 12.46
C LEU A 189 14.07 -12.14 13.09
N SER A 190 13.55 -13.10 12.31
CA SER A 190 13.38 -14.48 12.79
C SER A 190 13.14 -15.45 11.63
N GLY A 191 13.96 -16.52 11.55
CA GLY A 191 13.83 -17.57 10.54
C GLY A 191 12.60 -18.45 10.74
N LYS A 192 11.39 -17.94 10.46
CA LYS A 192 10.17 -18.74 10.34
C LYS A 192 9.64 -18.68 8.91
N LYS A 193 9.81 -19.81 8.23
CA LYS A 193 9.25 -20.15 6.91
C LYS A 193 7.75 -19.84 6.88
N LEU A 194 7.32 -18.87 6.07
CA LEU A 194 5.89 -18.59 5.83
C LEU A 194 5.23 -19.87 5.31
N LYS A 195 4.28 -20.41 6.08
CA LYS A 195 3.26 -21.33 5.56
C LYS A 195 2.13 -20.46 5.03
N SER A 196 1.72 -20.69 3.78
CA SER A 196 0.46 -20.19 3.26
C SER A 196 -0.68 -20.73 4.13
N LEU A 197 -1.29 -19.87 4.95
CA LEU A 197 -2.51 -20.22 5.66
C LEU A 197 -3.67 -19.88 4.73
N VAL A 198 -4.03 -20.85 3.90
CA VAL A 198 -5.38 -20.92 3.33
C VAL A 198 -6.29 -21.25 4.52
N GLY A 199 -7.26 -20.38 4.80
CA GLY A 199 -8.23 -20.58 5.87
C GLY A 199 -9.03 -21.85 5.64
N GLU A 200 -8.82 -22.84 6.51
CA GLU A 200 -9.64 -24.05 6.55
C GLU A 200 -10.71 -23.85 7.63
N SER A 201 -11.96 -23.90 7.18
CA SER A 201 -13.16 -23.93 8.00
C SER A 201 -13.14 -25.13 8.95
N VAL A 202 -13.46 -24.90 10.23
CA VAL A 202 -13.81 -25.99 11.15
C VAL A 202 -15.26 -25.86 11.57
N ASP A 203 -15.99 -26.92 11.26
CA ASP A 203 -17.38 -27.17 11.56
C ASP A 203 -17.70 -27.21 13.07
N VAL A 204 -18.93 -26.81 13.38
CA VAL A 204 -19.67 -26.90 14.65
C VAL A 204 -20.02 -28.36 15.00
N ASP A 205 -19.92 -28.86 16.25
CA ASP A 205 -20.93 -28.93 17.34
C ASP A 205 -20.61 -30.20 18.22
N PRO A 206 -21.28 -30.56 19.36
CA PRO A 206 -22.18 -29.84 20.28
C PRO A 206 -21.89 -30.03 21.80
N ILE A 207 -22.48 -29.13 22.60
CA ILE A 207 -23.05 -29.22 23.97
C ILE A 207 -22.74 -30.47 24.85
N HIS A 208 -22.15 -30.24 26.04
CA HIS A 208 -22.56 -30.93 27.27
C HIS A 208 -22.45 -30.05 28.53
N THR A 209 -23.46 -30.17 29.38
CA THR A 209 -23.80 -29.43 30.60
C THR A 209 -22.95 -29.79 31.82
N GLN A 210 -22.70 -28.85 32.76
CA GLN A 210 -23.29 -28.79 34.12
C GLN A 210 -22.50 -27.89 35.12
N SER A 211 -23.29 -27.26 35.99
CA SER A 211 -23.05 -26.80 37.38
C SER A 211 -22.17 -25.58 37.72
N GLU A 212 -22.87 -24.52 38.15
CA GLU A 212 -22.52 -23.51 39.18
C GLU A 212 -22.28 -24.14 40.59
N PRO A 213 -21.60 -23.49 41.58
CA PRO A 213 -21.90 -22.12 42.08
C PRO A 213 -20.72 -21.22 42.52
N ALA A 214 -21.06 -19.93 42.73
CA ALA A 214 -20.25 -18.82 43.28
C ALA A 214 -20.23 -18.82 44.84
N PRO A 215 -19.70 -17.80 45.58
CA PRO A 215 -18.93 -16.59 45.21
C PRO A 215 -17.68 -16.31 46.11
N GLY A 216 -16.87 -15.31 45.76
CA GLY A 216 -15.82 -14.79 46.64
C GLY A 216 -15.16 -13.50 46.14
N ASP A 217 -15.35 -12.42 46.91
CA ASP A 217 -14.77 -11.08 46.77
C ASP A 217 -13.25 -11.06 46.46
N THR A 218 -12.80 -10.11 45.63
CA THR A 218 -11.82 -9.08 46.05
C THR A 218 -11.48 -8.09 44.92
N LYS A 219 -11.77 -6.81 45.21
CA LYS A 219 -10.97 -5.58 45.02
C LYS A 219 -10.28 -5.27 43.68
N GLU A 220 -10.84 -4.24 43.04
CA GLU A 220 -10.22 -3.09 42.36
C GLU A 220 -8.68 -3.04 42.20
N ALA A 221 -8.25 -2.83 40.95
CA ALA A 221 -7.13 -1.95 40.62
C ALA A 221 -7.27 -1.44 39.17
N GLU A 222 -7.51 -0.14 39.01
CA GLU A 222 -7.37 0.59 37.74
C GLU A 222 -5.89 0.69 37.33
N PRO A 223 -5.56 0.64 36.03
CA PRO A 223 -4.32 1.22 35.53
C PRO A 223 -4.57 2.54 34.80
N THR A 224 -4.01 3.59 35.38
CA THR A 224 -3.94 4.97 34.90
C THR A 224 -3.35 5.08 33.48
N LEU A 225 -4.12 5.69 32.56
CA LEU A 225 -3.67 6.16 31.25
C LEU A 225 -2.63 7.29 31.40
N LYS A 226 -1.38 7.04 30.98
CA LYS A 226 -0.42 8.13 30.74
C LYS A 226 -0.51 8.60 29.29
N LYS A 227 -1.09 9.78 29.14
CA LYS A 227 -1.18 10.57 27.91
C LYS A 227 0.19 11.18 27.62
N ALA A 228 0.87 10.74 26.56
CA ALA A 228 2.07 11.40 26.06
C ALA A 228 1.65 12.40 24.97
N VAL A 229 1.78 13.68 25.29
CA VAL A 229 1.73 14.81 24.36
C VAL A 229 3.08 14.86 23.65
N ILE A 230 3.10 14.83 22.32
CA ILE A 230 4.29 15.15 21.54
C ILE A 230 4.01 16.43 20.75
N GLU A 231 4.86 17.41 21.02
CA GLU A 231 4.85 18.77 20.53
C GLU A 231 5.17 18.88 19.03
N THR A 232 4.56 19.90 18.45
CA THR A 232 4.76 20.52 17.15
C THR A 232 6.22 20.68 16.74
N VAL A 233 6.58 20.21 15.55
CA VAL A 233 7.85 20.57 14.89
C VAL A 233 7.58 21.63 13.82
N LYS A 234 8.44 22.65 13.86
CA LYS A 234 8.39 23.93 13.14
C LYS A 234 8.60 23.76 11.64
N SER A 235 7.91 24.61 10.89
CA SER A 235 8.14 24.97 9.49
C SER A 235 9.60 25.40 9.26
N VAL A 236 10.20 24.91 8.18
CA VAL A 236 11.48 25.38 7.66
C VAL A 236 11.21 26.14 6.36
N ASP A 237 11.67 27.38 6.31
CA ASP A 237 11.55 28.30 5.19
C ASP A 237 12.30 27.78 3.95
N VAL A 238 11.63 27.84 2.79
CA VAL A 238 12.25 27.59 1.49
C VAL A 238 12.93 28.88 1.03
N VAL A 239 14.23 28.80 0.82
CA VAL A 239 15.04 29.84 0.20
C VAL A 239 14.73 29.90 -1.29
N GLU A 240 14.13 31.00 -1.75
CA GLU A 240 13.96 31.30 -3.17
C GLU A 240 15.31 31.64 -3.82
N THR A 241 15.65 30.97 -4.92
CA THR A 241 16.69 31.41 -5.86
C THR A 241 16.03 32.03 -7.09
N PRO A 242 16.48 33.20 -7.57
CA PRO A 242 15.83 33.90 -8.67
C PRO A 242 16.15 33.26 -10.04
N ALA A 243 15.12 33.18 -10.89
CA ALA A 243 15.20 32.76 -12.28
C ALA A 243 15.90 33.83 -13.14
N ASN A 244 16.89 33.39 -13.92
CA ASN A 244 17.48 34.19 -15.00
C ASN A 244 16.52 34.24 -16.19
N ILE A 245 16.19 35.46 -16.60
CA ILE A 245 15.51 35.80 -17.86
C ILE A 245 16.58 35.86 -18.96
N ALA A 246 16.41 35.06 -20.01
CA ALA A 246 17.07 35.28 -21.30
C ALA A 246 15.99 35.47 -22.36
N VAL A 247 15.81 36.73 -22.76
CA VAL A 247 15.10 37.12 -23.98
C VAL A 247 16.14 37.12 -25.09
N THR A 248 15.90 36.36 -26.15
CA THR A 248 16.51 36.61 -27.46
C THR A 248 15.40 36.64 -28.48
N GLU A 249 15.24 37.82 -29.08
CA GLU A 249 14.35 38.15 -30.19
C GLU A 249 14.79 37.41 -31.47
N GLU A 250 13.84 36.86 -32.21
CA GLU A 250 13.65 37.07 -33.67
C GLU A 250 12.15 37.03 -33.98
#